data_AF-A0A931YFW4-F1
#
_entry.id   AF-A0A931YFW4-F1
#
_cell.length_a   1.000
_cell.length_b   1.000
_cell.length_c   1.000
_cell.angle_alpha   90.00
_cell.angle_beta   90.00
_cell.angle_gamma   90.00
#
_symmetry.space_group_name_H-M   'P 1'
#
loop_
_entity.id
_entity.type
_entity.pdbx_description
1 polymer ?
#
loop_
_entity_poly.entity_id
_entity_poly.type
_entity_poly.pdbx_seq_one_letter_code
_entity_poly.pdbx_strand_id
1 'polypeptide(L)'
;MRRLVPGLALLAYGGAFAVAAFRGGPPAFDDHPGQFFRLWHALERSFPDGRWTADWNPDWWGGYPELQFYPPGFVLAGAAIRLLGLWQPSVETVYQLLCAVVLLLPALATFALLAVLLEDGWLALPPAF
;
A
#
# COMPACT_ATOMS: atom_id res chain seq x y z
N MET A 1 -4.19 -24.54 14.79
CA MET A 1 -5.31 -23.67 15.26
C MET A 1 -4.84 -22.51 16.14
N ARG A 2 -3.95 -22.72 17.14
CA ARG A 2 -3.47 -21.68 18.08
C ARG A 2 -2.93 -20.37 17.47
N ARG A 3 -2.32 -20.42 16.28
CA ARG A 3 -1.83 -19.22 15.55
C ARG A 3 -2.79 -18.73 14.46
N LEU A 4 -3.62 -19.62 13.93
CA LEU A 4 -4.50 -19.33 12.80
C LEU A 4 -5.64 -18.40 13.22
N VAL A 5 -6.32 -18.71 14.32
CA VAL A 5 -7.49 -17.93 14.77
C VAL A 5 -7.10 -16.48 15.11
N PRO A 6 -6.05 -16.21 15.89
CA PRO A 6 -5.62 -14.84 16.16
C PRO A 6 -5.16 -14.10 14.89
N GLY A 7 -4.45 -14.79 13.98
CA GLY A 7 -4.03 -14.19 12.71
C GLY A 7 -5.22 -13.81 11.82
N LEU A 8 -6.25 -14.65 11.74
CA LEU A 8 -7.49 -14.33 11.03
C LEU A 8 -8.24 -13.17 11.70
N ALA A 9 -8.25 -13.10 13.03
CA ALA A 9 -8.84 -11.97 13.75
C ALA A 9 -8.12 -10.65 13.44
N LEU A 10 -6.77 -10.67 13.39
CA LEU A 10 -5.96 -9.52 13.01
C LEU A 10 -6.25 -9.07 11.57
N LEU A 11 -6.31 -10.02 10.62
CA LEU A 11 -6.67 -9.74 9.24
C LEU A 11 -8.08 -9.16 9.11
N ALA A 12 -9.06 -9.73 9.82
CA ALA A 12 -10.44 -9.26 9.81
C ALA A 12 -10.56 -7.84 10.38
N TYR A 13 -9.93 -7.57 11.53
CA TYR A 13 -9.90 -6.25 12.15
C TYR A 13 -9.27 -5.22 11.21
N GLY A 14 -8.08 -5.55 10.71
CA GLY A 14 -7.31 -4.65 9.87
C GLY A 14 -7.97 -4.39 8.51
N GLY A 15 -8.61 -5.40 7.91
CA GLY A 15 -9.41 -5.24 6.71
C GLY A 15 -10.65 -4.37 6.95
N ALA A 16 -11.37 -4.59 8.06
CA ALA A 16 -12.51 -3.74 8.43
C ALA A 16 -12.09 -2.28 8.67
N PHE A 17 -10.95 -2.06 9.32
CA PHE A 17 -10.38 -0.73 9.51
C PHE A 17 -10.04 -0.07 8.18
N ALA A 18 -9.34 -0.76 7.27
CA ALA A 18 -8.99 -0.21 5.97
C ALA A 18 -10.24 0.17 5.17
N VAL A 19 -11.27 -0.68 5.15
CA VAL A 19 -12.56 -0.35 4.53
C VAL A 19 -13.17 0.89 5.17
N ALA A 20 -13.21 0.98 6.50
CA ALA A 20 -13.77 2.13 7.20
C ALA A 20 -13.00 3.43 6.92
N ALA A 21 -11.66 3.36 6.88
CA ALA A 21 -10.78 4.49 6.66
C ALA A 21 -10.84 5.03 5.22
N PHE A 22 -10.98 4.13 4.23
CA PHE A 22 -10.89 4.49 2.80
C PHE A 22 -12.25 4.54 2.08
N ARG A 23 -13.38 4.23 2.75
CA ARG A 23 -14.72 4.22 2.12
C ARG A 23 -15.11 5.53 1.42
N GLY A 24 -14.59 6.66 1.90
CA GLY A 24 -14.92 8.00 1.41
C GLY A 24 -13.96 8.52 0.34
N GLY A 25 -12.97 7.72 -0.06
CA GLY A 25 -11.85 8.15 -0.91
C GLY A 25 -10.51 8.05 -0.18
N PRO A 26 -9.41 8.49 -0.83
CA PRO A 26 -8.11 8.60 -0.20
C PRO A 26 -8.20 9.48 1.07
N PRO A 27 -7.43 9.18 2.12
CA PRO A 27 -7.41 9.99 3.34
C PRO A 27 -6.97 11.42 2.98
N ALA A 28 -7.74 12.41 3.44
CA ALA A 28 -7.38 13.80 3.35
C ALA A 28 -6.35 14.14 4.45
N PHE A 29 -5.44 15.08 4.16
CA PHE A 29 -4.41 15.60 5.07
C PHE A 29 -3.22 14.67 5.37
N ASP A 30 -2.19 14.69 4.51
CA ASP A 30 -0.78 14.28 4.73
C ASP A 30 0.01 14.49 3.42
N ASP A 31 1.21 13.92 3.25
CA ASP A 31 1.94 13.73 1.98
C ASP A 31 1.21 12.77 0.99
N HIS A 32 -0.02 12.37 1.31
CA HIS A 32 -0.89 11.53 0.48
C HIS A 32 -1.05 12.02 -0.97
N PRO A 33 -1.28 13.32 -1.25
CA PRO A 33 -1.41 13.82 -2.62
C PRO A 33 -0.14 13.61 -3.45
N GLY A 34 1.04 13.74 -2.84
CA GLY A 34 2.32 13.54 -3.53
C GLY A 34 2.57 12.07 -3.83
N GLN A 35 2.29 11.17 -2.88
CA GLN A 35 2.38 9.73 -3.12
C GLN A 35 1.36 9.24 -4.16
N PHE A 36 0.14 9.77 -4.12
CA PHE A 36 -0.89 9.46 -5.10
C PHE A 36 -0.48 9.91 -6.50
N PHE A 37 0.01 11.14 -6.65
CA PHE A 37 0.44 11.65 -7.95
C PHE A 37 1.60 10.83 -8.53
N ARG A 38 2.60 10.45 -7.72
CA ARG A 38 3.70 9.58 -8.18
C ARG A 38 3.21 8.25 -8.72
N LEU A 39 2.22 7.66 -8.04
CA LEU A 39 1.59 6.42 -8.49
C LEU A 39 0.78 6.64 -9.77
N TRP A 40 -0.03 7.69 -9.82
CA TRP A 40 -0.83 8.06 -10.98
C TRP A 40 0.05 8.29 -12.21
N HIS A 41 1.08 9.14 -12.10
CA HIS A 41 1.96 9.47 -13.21
C HIS A 41 2.67 8.21 -13.73
N ALA A 42 3.13 7.34 -12.85
CA ALA A 42 3.73 6.08 -13.25
C ALA A 42 2.77 5.17 -14.02
N LEU A 43 1.57 4.93 -13.47
CA LEU A 43 0.62 3.95 -14.01
C LEU A 43 -0.16 4.45 -15.22
N GLU A 44 -0.45 5.75 -15.31
CA GLU A 44 -1.27 6.34 -16.36
C GLU A 44 -0.46 6.99 -17.49
N ARG A 45 0.81 7.33 -17.23
CA ARG A 45 1.64 8.03 -18.20
C ARG A 45 2.95 7.31 -18.49
N SER A 46 3.83 7.16 -17.50
CA SER A 46 5.18 6.62 -17.75
C SER A 46 5.16 5.20 -18.31
N PHE A 47 4.52 4.25 -17.63
CA PHE A 47 4.53 2.86 -18.08
C PHE A 47 3.78 2.63 -19.40
N PRO A 48 2.58 3.21 -19.64
CA PRO A 48 1.93 3.13 -20.94
C PRO A 48 2.78 3.67 -22.09
N ASP A 49 3.56 4.73 -21.86
CA ASP A 49 4.48 5.32 -22.85
C ASP A 49 5.82 4.56 -22.99
N GLY A 50 6.00 3.46 -22.25
CA GLY A 50 7.25 2.70 -22.23
C GLY A 50 8.42 3.46 -21.60
N ARG A 51 8.14 4.49 -20.81
CA ARG A 51 9.11 5.35 -20.12
C ARG A 51 9.28 4.93 -18.67
N TRP A 52 10.49 5.10 -18.15
CA TRP A 52 10.71 4.89 -16.72
C TRP A 52 10.31 6.15 -15.96
N THR A 53 9.79 5.98 -14.76
CA THR A 53 9.30 7.08 -13.94
C THR A 53 10.38 8.08 -13.52
N ALA A 54 11.66 7.69 -13.53
CA ALA A 54 12.79 8.61 -13.30
C ALA A 54 13.11 9.52 -14.49
N ASP A 55 12.35 9.43 -15.57
CA ASP A 55 12.35 10.43 -16.62
C ASP A 55 11.75 11.75 -16.11
N TRP A 56 12.11 12.85 -16.76
CA TRP A 56 11.62 14.18 -16.42
C TRP A 56 10.08 14.26 -16.55
N ASN A 57 9.41 14.52 -15.43
CA ASN A 57 7.98 14.81 -15.42
C ASN A 57 7.75 16.34 -15.47
N PRO A 58 7.25 16.91 -16.58
CA PRO A 58 6.99 18.35 -16.69
C PRO A 58 5.73 18.80 -15.94
N ASP A 59 4.86 17.88 -15.52
CA ASP A 59 3.57 18.19 -14.88
C ASP A 59 3.70 18.37 -13.36
N TRP A 60 4.84 18.00 -12.78
CA TRP A 60 5.17 18.28 -11.39
C TRP A 60 5.71 19.71 -11.23
N TRP A 61 5.59 20.32 -10.05
CA TRP A 61 5.99 21.72 -9.79
C TRP A 61 7.41 22.06 -10.31
N GLY A 62 7.48 22.81 -11.42
CA GLY A 62 8.76 23.21 -12.06
C GLY A 62 9.47 22.09 -12.82
N GLY A 63 8.84 20.93 -12.91
CA GLY A 63 9.34 19.68 -13.46
C GLY A 63 10.30 18.94 -12.51
N TYR A 64 10.19 17.61 -12.48
CA TYR A 64 10.94 16.78 -11.54
C TYR A 64 11.18 15.36 -12.09
N PRO A 65 12.39 14.79 -11.96
CA PRO A 65 12.64 13.38 -12.26
C PRO A 65 12.00 12.49 -11.19
N GLU A 66 10.85 11.93 -11.52
CA GLU A 66 9.98 11.31 -10.53
C GLU A 66 10.56 9.98 -10.01
N LEU A 67 10.46 9.68 -8.72
CA LEU A 67 11.06 8.48 -8.12
C LEU A 67 12.59 8.34 -8.28
N GLN A 68 13.33 9.40 -8.65
CA GLN A 68 14.80 9.38 -8.61
C GLN A 68 15.33 9.24 -7.17
N PHE A 69 14.63 9.86 -6.21
CA PHE A 69 15.08 9.97 -4.82
C PHE A 69 14.34 9.05 -3.83
N TYR A 70 13.24 8.42 -4.27
CA TYR A 70 12.43 7.53 -3.43
C TYR A 70 12.51 6.09 -3.95
N PRO A 71 12.59 5.08 -3.06
CA PRO A 71 12.54 3.69 -3.48
C PRO A 71 11.30 3.43 -4.35
N PRO A 72 11.43 2.84 -5.55
CA PRO A 72 10.32 2.69 -6.49
C PRO A 72 9.29 1.63 -6.04
N GLY A 73 9.49 1.00 -4.88
CA GLY A 73 8.71 -0.13 -4.39
C GLY A 73 7.19 0.14 -4.34
N PHE A 74 6.77 1.34 -3.95
CA PHE A 74 5.34 1.70 -3.90
C PHE A 74 4.70 1.66 -5.29
N VAL A 75 5.38 2.21 -6.29
CA VAL A 75 4.91 2.23 -7.68
C VAL A 75 5.00 0.86 -8.34
N LEU A 76 6.09 0.12 -8.10
CA LEU A 76 6.23 -1.25 -8.59
C LEU A 76 5.15 -2.17 -8.01
N ALA A 77 4.81 -2.03 -6.73
CA ALA A 77 3.71 -2.76 -6.11
C ALA A 77 2.37 -2.38 -6.74
N GLY A 78 2.13 -1.09 -7.00
CA GLY A 78 0.94 -0.62 -7.71
C GLY A 78 0.83 -1.18 -9.13
N ALA A 79 1.95 -1.23 -9.86
CA ALA A 79 2.01 -1.85 -11.18
C ALA A 79 1.71 -3.35 -11.12
N ALA A 80 2.22 -4.06 -10.11
CA ALA A 80 1.90 -5.46 -9.89
C ALA A 80 0.40 -5.67 -9.63
N ILE A 81 -0.25 -4.80 -8.83
CA ILE A 81 -1.70 -4.84 -8.60
C ILE A 81 -2.45 -4.61 -9.92
N ARG A 82 -2.07 -3.60 -10.70
CA ARG A 82 -2.66 -3.35 -12.03
C ARG A 82 -2.49 -4.58 -12.94
N LEU A 83 -1.29 -5.16 -13.03
CA LEU A 83 -1.01 -6.34 -13.86
C LEU A 83 -1.88 -7.54 -13.46
N LEU A 84 -1.95 -7.85 -12.16
CA LEU A 84 -2.79 -8.94 -11.64
C LEU A 84 -4.28 -8.68 -11.87
N GLY A 85 -4.71 -7.42 -11.82
CA GLY A 85 -6.06 -6.97 -12.15
C GLY A 85 -6.31 -6.75 -13.64
N LEU A 86 -5.41 -7.18 -14.54
CA LEU A 86 -5.52 -6.94 -15.99
C LEU A 86 -5.77 -5.47 -16.35
N TRP A 87 -5.11 -4.58 -15.61
CA TRP A 87 -5.20 -3.13 -15.68
C TRP A 87 -6.58 -2.52 -15.43
N GLN A 88 -7.57 -3.30 -14.95
CA GLN A 88 -8.94 -2.83 -14.69
C GLN A 88 -9.10 -1.91 -13.45
N PRO A 89 -8.46 -2.17 -12.29
CA PRO A 89 -8.70 -1.37 -11.09
C PRO A 89 -8.22 0.07 -11.27
N SER A 90 -9.03 1.08 -10.93
CA SER A 90 -8.63 2.50 -10.98
C SER A 90 -7.36 2.79 -10.15
N VAL A 91 -6.64 3.86 -10.47
CA VAL A 91 -5.44 4.28 -9.71
C VAL A 91 -5.79 4.59 -8.25
N GLU A 92 -6.97 5.14 -8.02
CA GLU A 92 -7.54 5.38 -6.69
C GLU A 92 -7.72 4.09 -5.91
N THR A 93 -8.27 3.06 -6.54
CA THR A 93 -8.41 1.73 -5.92
C THR A 93 -7.05 1.13 -5.62
N VAL A 94 -6.10 1.18 -6.57
CA VAL A 94 -4.73 0.68 -6.37
C VAL A 94 -4.06 1.39 -5.21
N TYR A 95 -4.18 2.71 -5.13
CA TYR A 95 -3.63 3.53 -4.05
C TYR A 95 -4.20 3.12 -2.69
N GLN A 96 -5.52 2.98 -2.58
CA GLN A 96 -6.18 2.56 -1.34
C GLN A 96 -5.74 1.16 -0.90
N LEU A 97 -5.60 0.22 -1.85
CA LEU A 97 -5.09 -1.12 -1.57
C LEU A 97 -3.65 -1.07 -1.06
N LEU A 98 -2.78 -0.27 -1.68
CA LEU A 98 -1.40 -0.08 -1.20
C LEU A 98 -1.38 0.53 0.19
N CYS A 99 -2.18 1.55 0.47
CA CYS A 99 -2.31 2.11 1.82
C CYS A 99 -2.76 1.06 2.83
N ALA A 100 -3.77 0.26 2.50
CA ALA A 100 -4.21 -0.84 3.35
C ALA A 100 -3.08 -1.85 3.63
N VAL A 101 -2.31 -2.23 2.61
CA VAL A 101 -1.15 -3.12 2.75
C VAL A 101 -0.08 -2.49 3.64
N VAL A 102 0.28 -1.22 3.42
CA VAL A 102 1.31 -0.53 4.21
C VAL A 102 0.91 -0.41 5.68
N LEU A 103 -0.38 -0.22 5.96
CA LEU A 103 -0.90 -0.20 7.34
C LEU A 103 -0.92 -1.59 7.98
N LEU A 104 -1.23 -2.64 7.22
CA LEU A 104 -1.41 -4.00 7.75
C LEU A 104 -0.12 -4.80 7.87
N LEU A 105 0.79 -4.63 6.92
CA LEU A 105 1.97 -5.47 6.79
C LEU A 105 2.88 -5.46 8.03
N PRO A 106 3.15 -4.30 8.68
CA PRO A 106 3.94 -4.29 9.92
C PRO A 106 3.27 -5.10 11.03
N ALA A 107 1.95 -4.95 11.22
CA ALA A 107 1.20 -5.68 12.23
C ALA A 107 1.24 -7.20 11.98
N LEU A 108 1.09 -7.63 10.72
CA LEU A 108 1.17 -9.05 10.36
C LEU A 108 2.58 -9.60 10.55
N ALA A 109 3.62 -8.84 10.19
CA ALA A 109 5.01 -9.24 10.37
C ALA A 109 5.36 -9.38 11.86
N THR A 110 4.97 -8.41 12.69
CA THR A 110 5.14 -8.46 14.15
C THR A 110 4.39 -9.65 14.75
N PHE A 111 3.13 -9.86 14.35
CA PHE A 111 2.35 -11.01 14.79
C PHE A 111 3.03 -12.33 14.44
N ALA A 112 3.48 -12.50 13.19
CA ALA A 112 4.12 -13.73 12.73
C ALA A 112 5.38 -14.04 13.54
N LEU A 113 6.22 -13.03 13.80
CA LEU A 113 7.41 -13.16 14.61
C LEU A 113 7.08 -13.54 16.06
N LEU A 114 6.17 -12.82 16.70
CA LEU A 114 5.80 -13.06 18.10
C LEU A 114 5.07 -14.39 18.30
N ALA A 115 4.23 -14.80 17.36
CA ALA A 115 3.51 -16.07 17.45
C ALA A 115 4.48 -17.27 17.41
N VAL A 116 5.64 -17.11 16.75
CA VAL A 116 6.73 -18.08 16.79
C VAL A 116 7.41 -18.06 18.16
N LEU A 117 7.81 -16.88 18.65
CA LEU A 117 8.60 -16.73 19.88
C LEU A 117 7.82 -17.07 21.17
N LEU A 118 6.54 -16.72 21.23
CA LEU A 118 5.70 -16.92 22.41
C LEU A 118 4.95 -18.25 22.41
N GLU A 119 4.96 -18.96 21.28
CA GLU A 119 4.19 -20.19 21.03
C GLU A 119 2.67 -20.07 21.27
N ASP A 120 2.16 -18.85 21.45
CA ASP A 120 0.76 -18.51 21.59
C ASP A 120 0.40 -17.33 20.68
N GLY A 121 -0.55 -17.56 19.76
CA GLY A 121 -0.99 -16.53 18.84
C GLY A 121 -1.81 -15.42 19.51
N TRP A 122 -2.50 -15.70 20.62
CA TRP A 122 -3.29 -14.68 21.31
C TRP A 122 -2.41 -13.67 22.04
N LEU A 123 -1.31 -14.12 22.62
CA LEU A 123 -0.30 -13.24 23.22
C LEU A 123 0.51 -12.47 22.17
N ALA A 124 0.52 -12.95 20.92
CA ALA A 124 1.22 -12.32 19.81
C ALA A 124 0.43 -11.24 19.07
N LEU A 125 -0.86 -11.05 19.40
CA LEU A 125 -1.64 -9.95 18.83
C LEU A 125 -1.02 -8.62 19.27
N PRO A 126 -0.78 -7.68 18.32
CA PRO A 126 -0.29 -6.36 18.69
C PRO A 126 -1.30 -5.69 19.64
N PRO A 127 -0.85 -5.05 20.73
CA PRO A 127 -1.74 -4.24 21.55
C PRO A 127 -2.36 -3.13 20.68
N ALA A 128 -3.57 -2.69 21.02
CA ALA A 128 -4.15 -1.52 20.40
C ALA A 128 -3.21 -0.32 20.63
N PHE A 129 -2.74 0.30 19.55
CA PHE A 129 -2.02 1.57 19.56
C PHE A 129 -3.02 2.71 19.46
#